data_AF-A0A4Y9ZSG5-F1
#
_entry.id   AF-A0A4Y9ZSG5-F1
#
_cell.length_a   1.000
_cell.length_b   1.000
_cell.length_c   1.000
_cell.angle_alpha   90.00
_cell.angle_beta   90.00
_cell.angle_gamma   90.00
#
_symmetry.space_group_name_H-M   'P 1'
#
loop_
_entity.id
_entity.type
_entity.pdbx_description
1 polymer ?
#
loop_
_entity_poly.entity_id
_entity_poly.type
_entity_poly.pdbx_seq_one_letter_code
_entity_poly.pdbx_strand_id
1 'polypeptide(L)' 'MSYVFELPTTGSFSFAECYSDPTNVYTSNIAETTQARANLRALLKESKRTDGEKDYLRLIKVTL' A
#
# COMPACT_ATOMS: atom_id res chain seq x y z
N MET A 1 -26.80 5.45 -8.94
CA MET A 1 -26.31 4.17 -8.37
C MET A 1 -24.82 4.30 -8.13
N SER A 2 -24.36 4.30 -6.88
CA SER A 2 -22.94 4.20 -6.55
C SER A 2 -22.61 2.74 -6.22
N TYR A 3 -21.54 2.23 -6.81
CA TYR A 3 -20.99 0.92 -6.44
C TYR A 3 -19.96 1.13 -5.35
N VAL A 4 -20.17 0.51 -4.19
CA VAL A 4 -19.19 0.50 -3.10
C VAL A 4 -18.15 -0.58 -3.42
N PHE A 5 -16.97 -0.16 -3.86
CA PHE A 5 -15.85 -1.08 -4.03
C PHE A 5 -15.16 -1.30 -2.68
N GLU A 6 -15.24 -2.53 -2.19
CA GLU A 6 -14.48 -3.01 -1.04
C GLU A 6 -13.00 -3.07 -1.41
N LEU A 7 -12.22 -2.06 -1.01
CA LEU A 7 -10.77 -2.04 -1.24
C LEU A 7 -10.12 -3.25 -0.53
N PRO A 8 -9.56 -4.24 -1.23
CA PRO A 8 -8.93 -5.37 -0.56
C PRO A 8 -7.65 -4.89 0.12
N THR A 9 -7.68 -4.70 1.44
CA THR A 9 -6.45 -4.52 2.21
C THR A 9 -5.86 -5.91 2.43
N THR A 10 -4.96 -6.33 1.55
CA THR A 10 -4.20 -7.57 1.72
C THR A 10 -3.47 -7.57 3.08
N GLY A 11 -3.01 -8.74 3.52
CA GLY A 11 -2.33 -8.94 4.81
C GLY A 11 -1.06 -8.08 4.99
N SER A 12 -0.44 -8.19 6.16
CA SER A 12 0.97 -7.75 6.24
C SER A 12 1.76 -8.65 5.29
N PHE A 13 2.72 -8.06 4.60
CA PHE A 13 3.51 -8.73 3.57
C PHE A 13 4.83 -7.95 3.47
N SER A 14 5.92 -8.64 3.21
CA SER A 14 7.23 -8.01 3.02
C SER A 14 7.82 -8.54 1.72
N PHE A 15 8.25 -7.66 0.82
CA PHE A 15 8.88 -8.12 -0.41
C PHE A 15 10.20 -8.82 -0.15
N ALA A 16 10.88 -8.48 0.96
CA ALA A 16 12.11 -9.16 1.39
C ALA A 16 11.89 -10.62 1.82
N GLU A 17 10.65 -11.03 2.15
CA GLU A 17 10.32 -12.42 2.46
C GLU A 17 10.10 -13.27 1.19
N CYS A 18 9.84 -12.64 0.06
CA CYS A 18 9.56 -13.32 -1.22
C CYS A 18 10.70 -13.22 -2.23
N TYR A 19 11.55 -12.21 -2.11
CA TYR A 19 12.64 -11.95 -3.04
C TYR A 19 13.98 -11.97 -2.32
N SER A 20 14.88 -12.81 -2.79
CA SER A 20 16.29 -12.79 -2.44
C SER A 20 17.06 -12.00 -3.49
N ASP A 21 17.90 -11.05 -3.08
CA ASP A 21 18.82 -10.34 -3.97
C ASP A 21 20.28 -10.67 -3.60
N PRO A 22 20.89 -11.70 -4.23
CA PRO A 22 22.30 -12.05 -4.00
C PRO A 22 23.28 -10.97 -4.44
N THR A 23 22.86 -10.10 -5.37
CA THR A 23 23.72 -9.05 -5.94
C THR A 23 23.73 -7.77 -5.11
N ASN A 24 22.81 -7.65 -4.14
CA ASN A 24 22.57 -6.46 -3.33
C ASN A 24 22.26 -5.18 -4.14
N VAL A 25 21.91 -5.32 -5.41
CA VAL A 25 21.59 -4.20 -6.32
C VAL A 25 20.22 -3.60 -6.03
N TYR A 26 19.27 -4.43 -5.59
CA TYR A 26 17.86 -4.11 -5.41
C TYR A 26 17.42 -4.08 -3.94
N THR A 27 18.34 -4.33 -2.99
CA THR A 27 18.03 -4.32 -1.55
C THR A 27 17.32 -3.03 -1.12
N SER A 28 17.76 -1.86 -1.58
CA SER A 28 17.11 -0.58 -1.31
C SER A 28 15.71 -0.52 -1.93
N ASN A 29 15.56 -0.90 -3.20
CA ASN A 29 14.27 -0.89 -3.89
C ASN A 29 13.26 -1.84 -3.24
N ILE A 30 13.69 -3.02 -2.77
CA ILE A 30 12.85 -3.98 -2.05
C ILE A 30 12.36 -3.37 -0.73
N ALA A 31 13.24 -2.70 0.01
CA ALA A 31 12.90 -2.03 1.26
C ALA A 31 11.92 -0.87 1.02
N GLU A 32 12.21 0.01 0.05
CA GLU A 32 11.37 1.14 -0.33
C GLU A 32 9.98 0.69 -0.78
N THR A 33 9.90 -0.33 -1.64
CA THR A 33 8.63 -0.87 -2.13
C THR A 33 7.83 -1.52 -0.99
N THR A 34 8.51 -2.20 -0.06
CA THR A 34 7.86 -2.76 1.14
C THR A 34 7.24 -1.67 2.00
N GLN A 35 7.98 -0.58 2.24
CA GLN A 35 7.50 0.56 3.00
C GLN A 35 6.34 1.29 2.29
N ALA A 36 6.46 1.54 0.98
CA ALA A 36 5.42 2.18 0.18
C ALA A 36 4.10 1.39 0.25
N ARG A 37 4.17 0.05 0.12
CA ARG A 37 2.99 -0.81 0.26
C ARG A 37 2.39 -0.76 1.68
N ALA A 38 3.23 -0.75 2.72
CA ALA A 38 2.77 -0.64 4.10
C ALA A 38 2.02 0.68 4.34
N ASN A 39 2.56 1.79 3.83
CA ASN A 39 1.94 3.11 3.91
C ASN A 39 0.58 3.14 3.17
N LEU A 40 0.54 2.62 1.94
CA LEU A 40 -0.70 2.53 1.15
C LEU A 40 -1.76 1.71 1.89
N ARG A 41 -1.38 0.57 2.46
CA ARG A 41 -2.29 -0.28 3.25
C ARG A 41 -2.83 0.44 4.48
N ALA A 42 -2.00 1.19 5.20
CA ALA A 42 -2.41 1.96 6.37
C ALA A 42 -3.46 3.02 5.98
N LEU A 43 -3.19 3.75 4.91
CA LEU A 43 -4.09 4.81 4.41
C LEU A 43 -5.40 4.24 3.85
N LEU A 44 -5.37 3.09 3.18
CA LEU A 44 -6.58 2.37 2.75
C LEU A 44 -7.41 1.87 3.94
N LYS A 45 -6.77 1.38 5.00
CA LYS A 45 -7.44 0.96 6.24
C LYS A 45 -8.06 2.14 6.98
N GLU A 46 -7.40 3.30 6.96
CA GLU A 46 -7.93 4.55 7.51
C GLU A 46 -9.16 5.00 6.71
N SER A 47 -9.04 5.06 5.37
CA SER A 47 -10.14 5.44 4.47
C SER A 47 -11.36 4.52 4.57
N LYS A 48 -11.19 3.23 4.93
CA LYS A 48 -12.31 2.32 5.22
C LYS A 48 -13.10 2.68 6.48
N ARG A 49 -12.48 3.35 7.46
CA ARG A 49 -13.10 3.67 8.76
C ARG A 49 -13.73 5.06 8.79
N THR A 50 -13.43 5.91 7.82
CA THR A 50 -14.01 7.26 7.73
C THR A 50 -15.38 7.19 7.05
N ASP A 51 -16.45 7.24 7.85
CA ASP A 51 -17.81 7.51 7.35
C ASP A 51 -17.92 9.02 7.03
N GLY A 52 -17.56 9.40 5.80
CA GLY A 52 -17.54 10.80 5.35
C GLY A 52 -16.82 11.00 4.01
N GLU A 53 -16.44 12.25 3.73
CA GLU A 53 -15.71 12.61 2.51
C GLU A 53 -14.33 11.91 2.49
N LYS A 54 -14.11 11.05 1.50
CA LYS A 54 -12.83 10.37 1.32
C LYS A 54 -11.90 11.25 0.48
N ASP A 55 -10.73 11.57 1.02
CA ASP A 55 -9.67 12.28 0.28
C ASP A 55 -9.00 11.31 -0.71
N TYR A 56 -9.65 11.12 -1.85
CA TYR A 56 -9.14 10.28 -2.94
C TYR A 56 -7.83 10.82 -3.55
N LEU A 57 -7.53 12.11 -3.40
CA LEU A 57 -6.28 12.71 -3.89
C LEU A 57 -5.08 12.28 -3.05
N ARG A 58 -5.24 12.17 -1.72
CA ARG A 58 -4.22 11.57 -0.84
C ARG A 58 -3.96 10.11 -1.17
N LEU A 59 -5.01 9.35 -1.50
CA LEU A 59 -4.89 7.96 -1.93
C LEU A 59 -4.05 7.83 -3.21
N ILE A 60 -4.32 8.66 -4.22
CA ILE A 60 -3.62 8.61 -5.52
C ILE A 60 -2.15 9.03 -5.38
N LYS A 61 -1.84 10.04 -4.55
CA LYS A 61 -0.46 10.52 -4.35
C LYS A 61 0.49 9.50 -3.71
N VAL A 62 -0.04 8.51 -3.00
CA VAL A 62 0.79 7.44 -2.39
C VAL A 62 1.07 6.32 -3.41
N THR A 63 0.28 6.23 -4.47
CA THR A 63 0.44 5.21 -5.54
C THR A 63 1.26 5.69 -6.75
N LEU A 64 1.55 6.99 -6.84
CA LEU A 64 2.38 7.62 -7.88
C LEU A 64 3.78 7.92 -7.32
#